data_AF-A0A317T1D6-F1
#
_entry.id   AF-A0A317T1D6-F1
#
_cell.length_a   1.000
_cell.length_b   1.000
_cell.length_c   1.000
_cell.angle_alpha   90.00
_cell.angle_beta   90.00
_cell.angle_gamma   90.00
#
_symmetry.space_group_name_H-M   'P 1'
#
loop_
_entity.id
_entity.type
_entity.pdbx_description
1 polymer ?
#
loop_
_entity_poly.entity_id
_entity_poly.type
_entity_poly.pdbx_seq_one_letter_code
_entity_poly.pdbx_strand_id
1 'polypeptide(L)'
;MPAASKSGSPDFFDAISEPVEARPLEPNTSDPARNQSPTLPYCAQHNITTSLQSILEGACFKFAKCHVPELLTRKRWTCAHSAELSMWTKELSKTFEQSPSTVKLDKIGGTAQLPLLLKSLGDLRHSAVHRIPVPAEKLILFIRASLQMAEILEDEEKQTAIMAIMCAVNIALNKQKAEKKKIEDALSEQLRSIELQREKLDEEAREAKKQAAELANLLDDELGAIIFRELPVGMISH
;
A
#
# COMPACT_ATOMS: atom_id res chain seq x y z
N MET A 1 -57.15 16.81 38.52
CA MET A 1 -56.01 16.02 39.01
C MET A 1 -55.56 15.08 37.91
N PRO A 2 -54.33 15.21 37.38
CA PRO A 2 -53.80 14.35 36.33
C PRO A 2 -53.00 13.19 36.94
N ALA A 3 -53.16 11.98 36.41
CA ALA A 3 -52.28 10.85 36.68
C ALA A 3 -51.09 10.92 35.71
N ALA A 4 -49.88 11.08 36.26
CA ALA A 4 -48.65 11.13 35.50
C ALA A 4 -48.16 9.70 35.18
N SER A 5 -48.15 9.36 33.89
CA SER A 5 -47.49 8.15 33.37
C SER A 5 -45.98 8.42 33.30
N LYS A 6 -45.20 7.76 34.16
CA LYS A 6 -43.73 7.81 34.12
C LYS A 6 -43.22 6.91 32.97
N SER A 7 -42.72 7.53 31.91
CA SER A 7 -41.92 6.88 30.86
C SER A 7 -40.50 6.66 31.38
N GLY A 8 -40.16 5.43 31.76
CA GLY A 8 -38.78 5.03 32.02
C GLY A 8 -38.10 4.63 30.72
N SER A 9 -37.52 5.59 30.00
CA SER A 9 -36.49 5.31 29.00
C SER A 9 -35.16 5.11 29.73
N PRO A 10 -34.40 4.04 29.46
CA PRO A 10 -33.05 3.90 30.01
C PRO A 10 -32.18 5.04 29.47
N ASP A 11 -31.54 5.77 30.38
CA ASP A 11 -30.60 6.84 30.05
C ASP A 11 -29.46 6.27 29.19
N PHE A 12 -29.30 6.86 27.99
CA PHE A 12 -28.24 6.53 27.04
C PHE A 12 -26.83 6.57 27.67
N PHE A 13 -26.68 7.33 28.75
CA PHE A 13 -25.43 7.48 29.50
C PHE A 13 -25.07 6.27 30.37
N ASP A 14 -26.02 5.41 30.77
CA ASP A 14 -25.72 4.19 31.55
C ASP A 14 -25.08 3.10 30.68
N ALA A 15 -25.25 3.14 29.36
CA ALA A 15 -24.64 2.21 28.42
C ALA A 15 -23.16 2.50 28.10
N ILE A 16 -22.62 3.64 28.58
CA ILE A 16 -21.23 4.07 28.31
C ILE A 16 -20.30 3.71 29.48
N SER A 17 -20.83 3.13 30.56
CA SER A 17 -20.06 2.70 31.73
C SER A 17 -19.47 1.29 31.63
N GLU A 18 -19.52 0.65 30.46
CA GLU A 18 -18.74 -0.57 30.23
C GLU A 18 -17.25 -0.22 30.14
N PRO A 19 -16.39 -0.83 30.98
CA PRO A 19 -14.96 -0.61 30.90
C PRO A 19 -14.47 -1.10 29.54
N VAL A 20 -14.01 -0.16 28.71
CA VAL A 20 -13.31 -0.45 27.46
C VAL A 20 -12.06 -1.25 27.82
N GLU A 21 -12.14 -2.56 27.64
CA GLU A 21 -11.00 -3.46 27.75
C GLU A 21 -9.95 -2.98 26.74
N ALA A 22 -8.85 -2.43 27.26
CA ALA A 22 -7.71 -2.01 26.47
C ALA A 22 -7.12 -3.27 25.81
N ARG A 23 -7.49 -3.52 24.56
CA ARG A 23 -6.82 -4.55 23.75
C ARG A 23 -5.34 -4.17 23.63
N PRO A 24 -4.41 -5.05 24.03
CA PRO A 24 -3.00 -4.84 23.77
C PRO A 24 -2.78 -4.62 22.28
N LEU A 25 -2.04 -3.56 21.92
CA LEU A 25 -1.47 -3.40 20.59
C LEU A 25 -0.38 -4.46 20.44
N GLU A 26 -0.77 -5.68 20.09
CA GLU A 26 0.17 -6.69 19.66
C GLU A 26 0.98 -6.12 18.48
N PRO A 27 2.32 -6.12 18.54
CA PRO A 27 3.11 -5.73 17.39
C PRO A 27 2.86 -6.77 16.30
N ASN A 28 2.33 -6.33 15.16
CA ASN A 28 2.28 -7.14 13.95
C ASN A 28 3.72 -7.56 13.58
N THR A 29 4.12 -8.75 14.00
CA THR A 29 5.23 -9.49 13.40
C THR A 29 4.77 -10.00 12.04
N SER A 30 4.66 -9.10 11.07
CA SER A 30 4.62 -9.46 9.66
C SER A 30 6.04 -9.36 9.13
N ASP A 31 6.66 -10.51 8.84
CA ASP A 31 7.93 -10.62 8.12
C ASP A 31 8.01 -9.62 6.95
N PRO A 32 8.94 -8.65 6.95
CA PRO A 32 8.97 -7.60 5.94
C PRO A 32 9.95 -7.93 4.79
N ALA A 33 10.01 -9.19 4.36
CA ALA A 33 10.96 -9.61 3.31
C ALA A 33 10.28 -10.17 2.05
N ARG A 34 9.03 -9.78 1.78
CA ARG A 34 8.33 -10.22 0.56
C ARG A 34 8.05 -9.04 -0.34
N ASN A 35 8.92 -8.83 -1.33
CA ASN A 35 8.71 -8.07 -2.58
C ASN A 35 7.42 -7.26 -2.65
N GLN A 36 7.30 -6.23 -1.81
CA GLN A 36 6.15 -5.33 -1.87
C GLN A 36 6.34 -4.46 -3.10
N SER A 37 5.39 -4.53 -4.02
CA SER A 37 5.26 -3.60 -5.12
C SER A 37 5.36 -2.16 -4.61
N PRO A 38 5.91 -1.22 -5.39
CA PRO A 38 5.92 0.18 -5.02
C PRO A 38 4.50 0.65 -4.66
N THR A 39 4.32 1.24 -3.47
CA THR A 39 3.02 1.73 -2.99
C THR A 39 3.07 3.23 -2.72
N LEU A 40 2.19 3.99 -3.35
CA LEU A 40 2.03 5.41 -2.99
C LEU A 40 1.38 5.56 -1.60
N PRO A 41 1.64 6.66 -0.88
CA PRO A 41 0.89 6.97 0.34
C PRO A 41 -0.62 7.05 0.08
N TYR A 42 -1.44 6.62 1.04
CA TYR A 42 -2.89 6.58 0.90
C TYR A 42 -3.49 7.95 0.52
N CYS A 43 -3.01 9.04 1.10
CA CYS A 43 -3.47 10.39 0.74
C CYS A 43 -3.27 10.70 -0.75
N ALA A 44 -2.14 10.29 -1.32
CA ALA A 44 -1.86 10.45 -2.75
C ALA A 44 -2.78 9.57 -3.59
N GLN A 45 -2.98 8.30 -3.21
CA GLN A 45 -3.91 7.39 -3.88
C GLN A 45 -5.32 8.00 -3.96
N HIS A 46 -5.84 8.44 -2.80
CA HIS A 46 -7.17 9.03 -2.71
C HIS A 46 -7.29 10.29 -3.56
N ASN A 47 -6.33 11.23 -3.44
CA ASN A 47 -6.32 12.46 -4.22
C ASN A 47 -6.30 12.18 -5.73
N ILE A 48 -5.51 11.21 -6.18
CA ILE A 48 -5.45 10.81 -7.58
C ILE A 48 -6.82 10.26 -8.03
N THR A 49 -7.39 9.31 -7.28
CA THR A 49 -8.69 8.71 -7.66
C THR A 49 -9.82 9.74 -7.73
N THR A 50 -9.89 10.66 -6.77
CA THR A 50 -10.89 11.75 -6.75
C THR A 50 -10.64 12.75 -7.89
N SER A 51 -9.38 13.07 -8.18
CA SER A 51 -9.04 13.98 -9.29
C SER A 51 -9.43 13.38 -10.64
N LEU A 52 -9.13 12.10 -10.87
CA LEU A 52 -9.54 11.40 -12.10
C LEU A 52 -11.06 11.37 -12.24
N GLN A 53 -11.78 11.09 -11.15
CA GLN A 53 -13.24 11.12 -11.15
C GLN A 53 -13.78 12.49 -11.59
N SER A 54 -13.34 13.58 -10.96
CA SER A 54 -13.80 14.93 -11.34
C SER A 54 -13.41 15.33 -12.76
N ILE A 55 -12.21 14.98 -13.22
CA ILE A 55 -11.76 15.24 -14.60
C ILE A 55 -12.70 14.56 -15.60
N LEU A 56 -13.04 13.29 -15.36
CA LEU A 56 -13.89 12.50 -16.24
C LEU A 56 -15.35 12.94 -16.21
N GLU A 57 -15.89 13.30 -15.05
CA GLU A 57 -17.23 13.91 -14.94
C GLU A 57 -17.30 15.21 -15.74
N GLY A 58 -16.23 16.02 -15.70
CA GLY A 58 -16.07 17.21 -16.53
C GLY A 58 -16.07 16.91 -18.03
N ALA A 59 -15.29 15.91 -18.46
CA ALA A 59 -15.25 15.47 -19.86
C ALA A 59 -16.62 14.96 -20.34
N CYS A 60 -17.29 14.13 -19.52
CA CYS A 60 -18.62 13.59 -19.82
C CYS A 60 -19.66 14.71 -19.97
N PHE A 61 -19.63 15.71 -19.09
CA PHE A 61 -20.53 16.86 -19.18
C PHE A 61 -20.28 17.70 -20.44
N LYS A 62 -19.01 17.99 -20.76
CA LYS A 62 -18.64 18.74 -21.97
C LYS A 62 -19.10 18.02 -23.23
N PHE A 63 -18.85 16.71 -23.32
CA PHE A 63 -19.35 15.89 -24.41
C PHE A 63 -20.89 15.91 -24.50
N ALA A 64 -21.57 15.68 -23.38
CA ALA A 64 -23.03 15.63 -23.35
C ALA A 64 -23.67 16.96 -23.78
N LYS A 65 -23.04 18.09 -23.44
CA LYS A 65 -23.51 19.41 -23.86
C LYS A 65 -23.45 19.60 -25.39
N CYS A 66 -22.45 19.01 -26.05
CA CYS A 66 -22.26 19.14 -27.49
C CYS A 66 -23.06 18.10 -28.30
N HIS A 67 -23.17 16.87 -27.80
CA HIS A 67 -23.67 15.74 -28.59
C HIS A 67 -25.02 15.19 -28.16
N VAL A 68 -25.40 15.35 -26.87
CA VAL A 68 -26.67 14.84 -26.32
C VAL A 68 -27.30 15.83 -25.32
N PRO A 69 -27.56 17.10 -25.71
CA PRO A 69 -28.09 18.11 -24.80
C PRO A 69 -29.47 17.75 -24.22
N GLU A 70 -30.24 16.91 -24.90
CA GLU A 70 -31.51 16.37 -24.43
C GLU A 70 -31.34 15.46 -23.21
N LEU A 71 -30.20 14.75 -23.07
CA LEU A 71 -29.88 13.99 -21.86
C LEU A 71 -29.78 14.93 -20.65
N LEU A 72 -29.07 16.05 -20.80
CA LEU A 72 -28.87 17.03 -19.73
C LEU A 72 -30.20 17.63 -19.29
N THR A 73 -31.05 17.99 -20.25
CA THR A 73 -32.39 18.53 -19.97
C THR A 73 -33.28 17.51 -19.26
N ARG A 74 -33.34 16.28 -19.79
CA ARG A 74 -34.16 15.19 -19.24
C ARG A 74 -33.76 14.81 -17.82
N LYS A 75 -32.46 14.78 -17.52
CA LYS A 75 -31.92 14.42 -16.19
C LYS A 75 -31.78 15.63 -15.26
N ARG A 76 -32.00 16.84 -15.76
CA ARG A 76 -31.75 18.11 -15.06
C ARG A 76 -30.31 18.25 -14.58
N TRP A 77 -29.36 17.75 -15.38
CA TRP A 77 -27.93 17.88 -15.09
C TRP A 77 -27.44 19.23 -15.60
N THR A 78 -27.17 20.14 -14.67
CA THR A 78 -26.78 21.54 -14.97
C THR A 78 -25.27 21.74 -14.98
N CYS A 79 -24.51 20.82 -14.37
CA CYS A 79 -23.05 20.84 -14.32
C CYS A 79 -22.48 19.42 -14.23
N ALA A 80 -21.16 19.28 -14.34
CA ALA A 80 -20.45 18.00 -14.21
C ALA A 80 -20.79 17.27 -12.90
N HIS A 81 -20.85 18.00 -11.78
CA HIS A 81 -21.15 17.46 -10.45
C HIS A 81 -22.61 17.04 -10.26
N SER A 82 -23.50 17.29 -11.24
CA SER A 82 -24.91 16.86 -11.15
C SER A 82 -25.09 15.34 -11.25
N ALA A 83 -24.05 14.62 -11.68
CA ALA A 83 -24.04 13.17 -11.73
C ALA A 83 -22.66 12.62 -11.35
N GLU A 84 -22.68 11.49 -10.66
CA GLU A 84 -21.47 10.70 -10.40
C GLU A 84 -20.98 10.04 -11.69
N LEU A 85 -19.69 9.77 -11.80
CA LEU A 85 -19.08 9.10 -12.95
C LEU A 85 -19.80 7.80 -13.39
N SER A 86 -20.32 7.01 -12.44
CA SER A 86 -21.09 5.80 -12.77
C SER A 86 -22.43 6.11 -13.47
N MET A 87 -23.03 7.26 -13.18
CA MET A 87 -24.27 7.70 -13.85
C MET A 87 -23.96 8.21 -15.25
N TRP A 88 -22.88 8.99 -15.41
CA TRP A 88 -22.40 9.45 -16.71
C TRP A 88 -22.12 8.27 -17.65
N THR A 89 -21.29 7.32 -17.21
CA THR A 89 -20.92 6.13 -17.98
C THR A 89 -22.14 5.29 -18.38
N LYS A 90 -23.12 5.12 -17.48
CA LYS A 90 -24.36 4.40 -17.79
C LYS A 90 -25.22 5.07 -18.85
N GLU A 91 -25.39 6.39 -18.79
CA GLU A 91 -26.22 7.10 -19.77
C GLU A 91 -25.50 7.27 -21.11
N LEU A 92 -24.20 7.57 -21.09
CA LEU A 92 -23.39 7.70 -22.31
C LEU A 92 -23.18 6.37 -23.03
N SER A 93 -23.10 5.23 -22.34
CA SER A 93 -23.04 3.91 -22.99
C SER A 93 -24.22 3.70 -23.94
N LYS A 94 -25.43 4.11 -23.53
CA LYS A 94 -26.64 4.00 -24.38
C LYS A 94 -26.53 4.90 -25.61
N THR A 95 -25.98 6.10 -25.43
CA THR A 95 -25.71 7.01 -26.55
C THR A 95 -24.71 6.40 -27.53
N PHE A 96 -23.65 5.77 -27.03
CA PHE A 96 -22.63 5.14 -27.88
C PHE A 96 -23.19 3.95 -28.66
N GLU A 97 -24.10 3.17 -28.06
CA GLU A 97 -24.81 2.08 -28.73
C GLU A 97 -25.78 2.59 -29.81
N GLN A 98 -26.50 3.69 -29.53
CA GLN A 98 -27.49 4.27 -30.44
C GLN A 98 -26.87 5.08 -31.57
N SER A 99 -25.69 5.65 -31.36
CA SER A 99 -25.02 6.53 -32.32
C SER A 99 -23.50 6.34 -32.29
N PRO A 100 -22.98 5.20 -32.80
CA PRO A 100 -21.56 4.86 -32.74
C PRO A 100 -20.65 5.87 -33.46
N SER A 101 -21.18 6.63 -34.43
CA SER A 101 -20.44 7.67 -35.15
C SER A 101 -20.13 8.92 -34.31
N THR A 102 -20.75 9.08 -33.15
CA THR A 102 -20.53 10.25 -32.26
C THR A 102 -19.30 10.11 -31.37
N VAL A 103 -18.66 8.93 -31.35
CA VAL A 103 -17.49 8.63 -30.54
C VAL A 103 -16.49 7.79 -31.31
N LYS A 104 -15.20 8.03 -31.05
CA LYS A 104 -14.10 7.32 -31.71
C LYS A 104 -13.78 6.00 -31.02
N LEU A 105 -14.71 5.04 -31.06
CA LEU A 105 -14.53 3.73 -30.41
C LEU A 105 -13.37 2.91 -31.00
N ASP A 106 -12.94 3.22 -32.22
CA ASP A 106 -11.73 2.68 -32.83
C ASP A 106 -10.47 2.94 -31.98
N LYS A 107 -10.43 4.06 -31.25
CA LYS A 107 -9.30 4.44 -30.38
C LYS A 107 -9.07 3.48 -29.21
N ILE A 108 -10.11 2.77 -28.79
CA ILE A 108 -10.03 1.80 -27.70
C ILE A 108 -10.03 0.36 -28.19
N GLY A 109 -9.90 0.10 -29.49
CA GLY A 109 -9.97 -1.25 -30.06
C GLY A 109 -11.41 -1.73 -30.33
N GLY A 110 -12.35 -0.81 -30.46
CA GLY A 110 -13.74 -1.07 -30.87
C GLY A 110 -14.73 -1.25 -29.71
N THR A 111 -15.98 -1.51 -30.07
CA THR A 111 -17.13 -1.64 -29.16
C THR A 111 -16.95 -2.71 -28.09
N ALA A 112 -16.19 -3.78 -28.39
CA ALA A 112 -15.93 -4.88 -27.45
C ALA A 112 -15.15 -4.44 -26.19
N GLN A 113 -14.36 -3.37 -26.28
CA GLN A 113 -13.53 -2.87 -25.18
C GLN A 113 -14.29 -1.88 -24.28
N LEU A 114 -15.39 -1.33 -24.77
CA LEU A 114 -16.19 -0.34 -24.04
C LEU A 114 -16.70 -0.89 -22.68
N PRO A 115 -17.26 -2.10 -22.56
CA PRO A 115 -17.71 -2.62 -21.27
C PRO A 115 -16.58 -2.75 -20.24
N LEU A 116 -15.37 -3.12 -20.68
CA LEU A 116 -14.19 -3.24 -19.81
C LEU A 116 -13.72 -1.86 -19.33
N LEU A 117 -13.71 -0.88 -20.23
CA LEU A 117 -13.43 0.51 -19.91
C LEU A 117 -14.43 1.05 -18.87
N LEU A 118 -15.73 0.93 -19.13
CA LEU A 118 -16.78 1.44 -18.24
C LEU A 118 -16.74 0.75 -16.87
N LYS A 119 -16.43 -0.56 -16.82
CA LYS A 119 -16.21 -1.27 -15.56
C LYS A 119 -15.04 -0.68 -14.77
N SER A 120 -13.91 -0.42 -15.42
CA SER A 120 -12.75 0.21 -14.78
C SER A 120 -13.08 1.59 -14.20
N LEU A 121 -13.89 2.40 -14.91
CA LEU A 121 -14.38 3.69 -14.42
C LEU A 121 -15.34 3.56 -13.24
N GLY A 122 -16.17 2.51 -13.23
CA GLY A 122 -17.01 2.15 -12.09
C GLY A 122 -16.19 1.79 -10.86
N ASP A 123 -15.15 0.98 -11.03
CA ASP A 123 -14.22 0.58 -9.97
C ASP A 123 -13.42 1.79 -9.45
N LEU A 124 -13.04 2.73 -10.33
CA LEU A 124 -12.41 4.00 -9.97
C LEU A 124 -13.31 4.82 -9.05
N ARG A 125 -14.56 5.05 -9.46
CA ARG A 125 -15.55 5.78 -8.66
C ARG A 125 -15.79 5.09 -7.32
N HIS A 126 -15.93 3.77 -7.31
CA HIS A 126 -16.12 3.00 -6.08
C HIS A 126 -14.94 3.22 -5.12
N SER A 127 -13.71 3.17 -5.63
CA SER A 127 -12.51 3.39 -4.83
C SER A 127 -12.44 4.82 -4.28
N ALA A 128 -12.75 5.82 -5.08
CA ALA A 128 -12.75 7.22 -4.68
C ALA A 128 -13.80 7.53 -3.60
N VAL A 129 -15.06 7.13 -3.83
CA VAL A 129 -16.20 7.42 -2.93
C VAL A 129 -16.10 6.65 -1.62
N HIS A 130 -15.74 5.37 -1.68
CA HIS A 130 -15.62 4.53 -0.49
C HIS A 130 -14.22 4.55 0.14
N ARG A 131 -13.33 5.44 -0.33
CA ARG A 131 -12.02 5.69 0.30
C ARG A 131 -11.17 4.41 0.40
N ILE A 132 -11.27 3.56 -0.61
CA ILE A 132 -10.62 2.24 -0.63
C ILE A 132 -9.17 2.43 -1.07
N PRO A 133 -8.17 1.93 -0.32
CA PRO A 133 -6.79 1.93 -0.76
C PRO A 133 -6.61 1.20 -2.09
N VAL A 134 -5.79 1.77 -2.98
CA VAL A 134 -5.59 1.27 -4.35
C VAL A 134 -4.10 0.94 -4.55
N PRO A 135 -3.75 -0.31 -4.92
CA PRO A 135 -2.37 -0.66 -5.25
C PRO A 135 -1.92 0.06 -6.53
N ALA A 136 -0.61 0.30 -6.66
CA ALA A 136 -0.07 1.14 -7.73
C ALA A 136 -0.41 0.62 -9.13
N GLU A 137 -0.42 -0.70 -9.33
CA GLU A 137 -0.80 -1.32 -10.60
C GLU A 137 -2.24 -0.99 -10.97
N LYS A 138 -3.17 -1.09 -10.01
CA LYS A 138 -4.58 -0.75 -10.22
C LYS A 138 -4.76 0.75 -10.44
N LEU A 139 -3.98 1.59 -9.78
CA LEU A 139 -4.01 3.03 -10.00
C LEU A 139 -3.57 3.40 -11.42
N ILE A 140 -2.51 2.76 -11.94
CA ILE A 140 -2.07 2.93 -13.34
C ILE A 140 -3.17 2.50 -14.30
N LEU A 141 -3.89 1.41 -14.01
CA LEU A 141 -5.04 0.97 -14.82
C LEU A 141 -6.16 2.01 -14.83
N PHE A 142 -6.47 2.63 -13.68
CA PHE A 142 -7.45 3.72 -13.61
C PHE A 142 -7.04 4.94 -14.43
N ILE A 143 -5.76 5.34 -14.38
CA ILE A 143 -5.25 6.47 -15.17
C ILE A 143 -5.35 6.15 -16.67
N ARG A 144 -4.99 4.93 -17.10
CA ARG A 144 -5.12 4.48 -18.50
C ARG A 144 -6.57 4.48 -18.98
N ALA A 145 -7.47 3.91 -18.18
CA ALA A 145 -8.91 3.93 -18.48
C ALA A 145 -9.43 5.37 -18.58
N SER A 146 -8.99 6.26 -17.69
CA SER A 146 -9.36 7.67 -17.75
C SER A 146 -8.88 8.33 -19.04
N LEU A 147 -7.65 8.05 -19.46
CA LEU A 147 -7.09 8.58 -20.71
C LEU A 147 -7.87 8.09 -21.93
N GLN A 148 -8.16 6.79 -21.98
CA GLN A 148 -8.99 6.20 -23.04
C GLN A 148 -10.39 6.83 -23.11
N MET A 149 -11.02 7.07 -21.95
CA MET A 149 -12.31 7.75 -21.90
C MET A 149 -12.20 9.18 -22.44
N ALA A 150 -11.19 9.95 -22.03
CA ALA A 150 -10.98 11.30 -22.54
C ALA A 150 -10.64 11.33 -24.05
N GLU A 151 -10.02 10.28 -24.57
CA GLU A 151 -9.73 10.13 -26.01
C GLU A 151 -11.00 9.85 -26.83
N ILE A 152 -11.87 8.92 -26.40
CA ILE A 152 -13.13 8.66 -27.12
C ILE A 152 -14.11 9.83 -27.06
N LEU A 153 -14.00 10.68 -26.03
CA LEU A 153 -14.78 11.91 -25.87
C LEU A 153 -14.14 13.13 -26.55
N GLU A 154 -12.96 12.97 -27.17
CA GLU A 154 -12.21 14.02 -27.87
C GLU A 154 -11.89 15.25 -27.01
N ASP A 155 -11.59 15.05 -25.71
CA ASP A 155 -11.27 16.14 -24.79
C ASP A 155 -9.76 16.26 -24.52
N GLU A 156 -9.04 16.91 -25.44
CA GLU A 156 -7.57 17.08 -25.38
C GLU A 156 -7.07 17.78 -24.10
N GLU A 157 -7.86 18.71 -23.56
CA GLU A 157 -7.55 19.40 -22.32
C GLU A 157 -7.51 18.40 -21.14
N LYS A 158 -8.50 17.52 -21.06
CA LYS A 158 -8.59 16.50 -20.01
C LYS A 158 -7.56 15.39 -20.22
N GLN A 159 -7.28 15.01 -21.47
CA GLN A 159 -6.18 14.08 -21.78
C GLN A 159 -4.84 14.63 -21.26
N THR A 160 -4.54 15.90 -21.51
CA THR A 160 -3.32 16.56 -21.02
C THR A 160 -3.23 16.52 -19.49
N ALA A 161 -4.33 16.82 -18.79
CA ALA A 161 -4.38 16.74 -17.33
C ALA A 161 -4.15 15.31 -16.80
N ILE A 162 -4.74 14.30 -17.44
CA ILE A 162 -4.56 12.89 -17.07
C ILE A 162 -3.12 12.42 -17.34
N MET A 163 -2.50 12.86 -18.44
CA MET A 163 -1.09 12.57 -18.74
C MET A 163 -0.15 13.19 -17.71
N ALA A 164 -0.43 14.40 -17.22
CA ALA A 164 0.33 15.01 -16.14
C ALA A 164 0.25 14.17 -14.85
N ILE A 165 -0.94 13.66 -14.51
CA ILE A 165 -1.12 12.73 -13.38
C ILE A 165 -0.32 11.44 -13.61
N MET A 166 -0.37 10.84 -14.81
CA MET A 166 0.40 9.65 -15.16
C MET A 166 1.91 9.88 -14.97
N CYS A 167 2.42 11.01 -15.45
CA CYS A 167 3.82 11.37 -15.32
C CYS A 167 4.23 11.48 -13.84
N ALA A 168 3.45 12.22 -13.04
CA ALA A 168 3.71 12.39 -11.61
C ALA A 168 3.71 11.05 -10.85
N VAL A 169 2.75 10.17 -11.15
CA VAL A 169 2.69 8.82 -10.56
C VAL A 169 3.91 8.00 -10.92
N ASN A 170 4.31 7.95 -12.19
CA ASN A 170 5.48 7.18 -12.61
C ASN A 170 6.77 7.72 -11.98
N ILE A 171 6.95 9.03 -11.88
CA ILE A 171 8.10 9.64 -11.20
C ILE A 171 8.14 9.21 -9.74
N ALA A 172 7.01 9.30 -9.03
CA ALA A 172 6.92 8.92 -7.62
C ALA A 172 7.22 7.43 -7.39
N LEU A 173 6.65 6.54 -8.20
CA LEU A 173 6.88 5.10 -8.11
C LEU A 173 8.34 4.73 -8.42
N ASN A 174 8.94 5.34 -9.45
CA ASN A 174 10.33 5.10 -9.81
C ASN A 174 11.28 5.58 -8.70
N LYS A 175 11.01 6.76 -8.12
CA LYS A 175 11.78 7.28 -6.99
C LYS A 175 11.69 6.33 -5.79
N GLN A 176 10.49 5.88 -5.43
CA GLN A 176 10.29 4.96 -4.34
C GLN A 176 11.05 3.63 -4.55
N LYS A 177 10.98 3.08 -5.77
CA LYS A 177 11.70 1.85 -6.12
C LYS A 177 13.22 2.01 -5.99
N ALA A 178 13.75 3.15 -6.44
CA ALA A 178 15.18 3.45 -6.33
C ALA A 178 15.63 3.61 -4.87
N GLU A 179 14.88 4.35 -4.05
CA GLU A 179 15.23 4.54 -2.62
C GLU A 179 15.12 3.23 -1.83
N LYS A 180 14.09 2.42 -2.09
CA LYS A 180 13.96 1.09 -1.47
C LYS A 180 15.17 0.21 -1.79
N LYS A 181 15.58 0.17 -3.07
CA LYS A 181 16.76 -0.60 -3.49
C LYS A 181 18.03 -0.13 -2.76
N LYS A 182 18.25 1.18 -2.64
CA LYS A 182 19.41 1.72 -1.88
C LYS A 182 19.42 1.27 -0.42
N ILE A 183 18.25 1.26 0.22
CA ILE A 183 18.10 0.80 1.62
C ILE A 183 18.40 -0.71 1.72
N GLU A 184 17.86 -1.52 0.79
CA GLU A 184 18.11 -2.96 0.74
C GLU A 184 19.59 -3.29 0.50
N ASP A 185 20.25 -2.56 -0.41
CA ASP A 185 21.69 -2.71 -0.71
C ASP A 185 22.54 -2.35 0.52
N ALA A 186 22.22 -1.22 1.19
CA ALA A 186 22.93 -0.78 2.40
C ALA A 186 22.74 -1.75 3.58
N LEU A 187 21.52 -2.27 3.76
CA LEU A 187 21.24 -3.28 4.78
C LEU A 187 22.02 -4.56 4.52
N SER A 188 22.08 -5.01 3.27
CA SER A 188 22.83 -6.21 2.87
C SER A 188 24.32 -6.07 3.15
N GLU A 189 24.89 -4.88 2.90
CA GLU A 189 26.28 -4.58 3.21
C GLU A 189 26.55 -4.58 4.73
N GLN A 190 25.67 -3.98 5.53
CA GLN A 190 25.78 -3.97 6.99
C GLN A 190 25.70 -5.39 7.56
N LEU A 191 24.75 -6.20 7.09
CA LEU A 191 24.62 -7.60 7.52
C LEU A 191 25.88 -8.40 7.23
N ARG A 192 26.49 -8.22 6.05
CA ARG A 192 27.76 -8.88 5.70
C ARG A 192 28.91 -8.46 6.61
N SER A 193 28.98 -7.17 6.96
CA SER A 193 30.00 -6.67 7.89
C SER A 193 29.85 -7.27 9.29
N ILE A 194 28.61 -7.35 9.80
CA ILE A 194 28.30 -7.97 11.09
C ILE A 194 28.69 -9.45 11.08
N GLU A 195 28.39 -10.19 10.01
CA GLU A 195 28.75 -11.60 9.91
C GLU A 195 30.27 -11.80 9.94
N LEU A 196 31.03 -10.97 9.22
CA LEU A 196 32.49 -11.01 9.27
C LEU A 196 33.05 -10.69 10.66
N GLN A 197 32.42 -9.76 11.39
CA GLN A 197 32.81 -9.45 12.76
C GLN A 197 32.50 -10.62 13.72
N ARG A 198 31.37 -11.31 13.53
CA ARG A 198 31.01 -12.51 14.31
C ARG A 198 32.02 -13.62 14.10
N GLU A 199 32.38 -13.92 12.86
CA GLU A 199 33.39 -14.93 12.55
C GLU A 199 34.74 -14.64 13.23
N LYS A 200 35.17 -13.37 13.25
CA LYS A 200 36.40 -12.97 13.95
C LYS A 200 36.29 -13.16 15.46
N LEU A 201 35.18 -12.74 16.07
CA LEU A 201 34.95 -12.92 17.50
C LEU A 201 34.88 -14.40 17.88
N ASP A 202 34.31 -15.25 17.02
CA ASP A 202 34.27 -16.69 17.23
C ASP A 202 35.66 -17.33 17.15
N GLU A 203 36.55 -16.81 16.29
CA GLU A 203 37.95 -17.20 16.24
C GLU A 203 38.69 -16.83 17.53
N GLU A 204 38.61 -15.56 17.94
CA GLU A 204 39.23 -15.05 19.17
C GLU A 204 38.73 -15.81 20.40
N ALA A 205 37.42 -16.10 20.48
CA ALA A 205 36.84 -16.89 21.55
C ALA A 205 37.38 -18.33 21.59
N ARG A 206 37.67 -18.93 20.42
CA ARG A 206 38.24 -20.28 20.34
C ARG A 206 39.70 -20.30 20.76
N GLU A 207 40.47 -19.29 20.36
CA GLU A 207 41.86 -19.12 20.80
C GLU A 207 41.95 -18.90 22.31
N ALA A 208 41.12 -18.01 22.87
CA ALA A 208 41.08 -17.75 24.31
C ALA A 208 40.70 -19.01 25.11
N LYS A 209 39.73 -19.81 24.63
CA LYS A 209 39.39 -21.10 25.25
C LYS A 209 40.55 -22.08 25.22
N LYS A 210 41.30 -22.15 24.10
CA LYS A 210 42.46 -23.02 23.98
C LYS A 210 43.58 -22.60 24.94
N GLN A 211 43.90 -21.30 25.02
CA GLN A 211 44.89 -20.77 25.94
C GLN A 211 44.52 -21.04 27.41
N ALA A 212 43.26 -20.84 27.78
CA ALA A 212 42.78 -21.13 29.13
C ALA A 212 42.94 -22.62 29.50
N ALA A 213 42.64 -23.53 28.56
CA ALA A 213 42.83 -24.96 28.76
C ALA A 213 44.31 -25.35 28.89
N GLU A 214 45.20 -24.74 28.10
CA GLU A 214 46.65 -24.95 28.20
C GLU A 214 47.20 -24.48 29.56
N LEU A 215 46.79 -23.29 30.03
CA LEU A 215 47.17 -22.79 31.35
C LEU A 215 46.65 -23.69 32.48
N ALA A 216 45.42 -24.20 32.37
CA ALA A 216 44.86 -25.13 33.36
C ALA A 216 45.69 -26.42 33.46
N ASN A 217 46.09 -27.00 32.31
CA ASN A 217 46.93 -28.20 32.30
C ASN A 217 48.32 -27.95 32.93
N LEU A 218 48.94 -26.80 32.66
CA LEU A 218 50.23 -26.44 33.26
C LEU A 218 50.14 -26.30 34.79
N LEU A 219 49.04 -25.73 35.28
CA LEU A 219 48.74 -25.65 36.71
C LEU A 219 48.58 -27.04 37.34
N ASP A 220 47.88 -27.95 36.67
CA ASP A 220 47.70 -29.34 37.12
C ASP A 220 49.06 -30.08 37.20
N ASP A 221 49.93 -29.89 36.21
CA ASP A 221 51.29 -30.45 36.19
C ASP A 221 52.16 -29.89 37.33
N GLU A 222 52.11 -28.57 37.56
CA GLU A 222 52.86 -27.91 38.64
C GLU A 222 52.38 -28.36 40.03
N LEU A 223 51.06 -28.45 40.24
CA LEU A 223 50.47 -29.01 41.46
C LEU A 223 50.91 -30.45 41.69
N GLY A 224 50.92 -31.28 40.63
CA GLY A 224 51.44 -32.65 40.71
C GLY A 224 52.90 -32.70 41.16
N ALA A 225 53.75 -31.82 40.62
CA ALA A 225 55.16 -31.73 40.99
C ALA A 225 55.38 -31.25 42.44
N ILE A 226 54.57 -30.28 42.91
CA ILE A 226 54.60 -29.80 44.30
C ILE A 226 54.20 -30.91 45.26
N ILE A 227 53.09 -31.61 44.99
CA ILE A 227 52.63 -32.74 45.80
C ILE A 227 53.73 -33.81 45.88
N PHE A 228 54.39 -34.12 44.78
CA PHE A 228 55.46 -35.12 44.75
C PHE A 228 56.70 -34.71 45.57
N ARG A 229 57.00 -33.40 45.68
CA ARG A 229 58.12 -32.87 46.48
C ARG A 229 57.83 -32.80 47.98
N GLU A 230 56.60 -32.44 48.35
CA GLU A 230 56.21 -32.20 49.75
C GLU A 230 55.75 -33.47 50.47
N LEU A 231 55.56 -34.59 49.75
CA LEU A 231 55.27 -35.89 50.35
C LEU A 231 56.50 -36.46 51.07
N PRO A 232 56.39 -36.86 52.36
CA PRO A 232 57.51 -37.42 53.11
C PRO A 232 58.03 -38.71 52.46
N VAL A 233 59.36 -38.83 52.35
CA VAL A 233 60.04 -40.03 51.84
C VAL A 233 59.72 -41.21 52.76
N GLY A 234 58.78 -42.06 52.32
CA GLY A 234 58.36 -43.26 53.07
C GLY A 234 56.93 -43.74 52.81
N MET A 235 56.07 -42.99 52.11
CA MET A 235 54.68 -43.42 51.84
C MET A 235 54.43 -44.05 50.45
N ILE A 236 55.44 -44.18 49.59
CA ILE A 236 55.28 -44.86 48.28
C ILE A 236 55.97 -46.23 48.36
N SER A 237 55.29 -47.20 48.98
CA SER A 237 55.61 -48.63 48.88
C SER A 237 54.34 -49.45 49.01
N HIS A 238 53.68 -49.65 47.86
CA HIS A 238 53.16 -50.91 47.31
C HIS A 238 52.10 -50.64 46.24
#